data_AF-A0A7C5MQG9-F1
#
_entry.id   AF-A0A7C5MQG9-F1
#
_cell.length_a   1.000
_cell.length_b   1.000
_cell.length_c   1.000
_cell.angle_alpha   90.00
_cell.angle_beta   90.00
_cell.angle_gamma   90.00
#
_symmetry.space_group_name_H-M   'P 1'
#
loop_
_entity.id
_entity.type
_entity.pdbx_description
1 polymer ?
#
loop_
_entity_poly.entity_id
_entity_poly.type
_entity_poly.pdbx_seq_one_letter_code
_entity_poly.pdbx_strand_id
1 'polypeptide(L)' 'MRKAAKRNAKPAGEYADEIVCLIVAIFIPPLGVFLFEGLSTNFWIDLLLTILLPWIGGLIFALYIILR' A
#
# COMPACT_ATOMS: atom_id res chain seq x y z
N MET A 1 -25.37 -24.51 18.06
CA MET A 1 -23.89 -24.50 18.10
C MET A 1 -23.42 -23.08 17.78
N ARG A 2 -22.91 -22.35 18.77
CA ARG A 2 -22.44 -20.95 18.60
C ARG A 2 -21.21 -20.96 17.69
N LYS A 3 -21.34 -20.45 16.47
CA LYS A 3 -20.19 -20.10 15.63
C LYS A 3 -19.49 -18.95 16.32
N ALA A 4 -18.52 -19.27 17.18
CA ALA A 4 -17.62 -18.29 17.77
C ALA A 4 -16.94 -17.56 16.62
N ALA A 5 -17.12 -16.25 16.59
CA ALA A 5 -16.48 -15.36 15.66
C ALA A 5 -14.96 -15.62 15.72
N LYS A 6 -14.39 -16.15 14.63
CA LYS A 6 -12.95 -16.06 14.38
C LYS A 6 -12.65 -14.58 14.26
N ARG A 7 -12.29 -13.95 15.38
CA ARG A 7 -11.60 -12.66 15.38
C ARG A 7 -10.24 -13.00 14.79
N ASN A 8 -10.12 -12.91 13.46
CA ASN A 8 -8.88 -13.07 12.73
C ASN A 8 -7.98 -11.91 13.18
N ALA A 9 -7.31 -12.11 14.31
CA ALA A 9 -6.18 -11.27 14.69
C ALA A 9 -5.15 -11.51 13.60
N LYS A 10 -4.95 -10.50 12.75
CA LYS A 10 -3.93 -10.49 11.72
C LYS A 10 -2.60 -10.84 12.42
N PRO A 11 -1.88 -11.88 11.99
CA PRO A 11 -0.64 -12.29 12.66
C PRO A 11 0.33 -11.10 12.68
N ALA A 12 1.08 -10.94 13.77
CA ALA A 12 2.00 -9.81 13.97
C ALA A 12 3.01 -9.60 12.82
N GLY A 13 3.27 -10.67 12.04
CA GLY A 13 4.04 -10.61 10.80
C GLY A 13 3.42 -9.69 9.75
N GLU A 14 2.11 -9.78 9.50
CA GLU A 14 1.41 -9.07 8.42
C GLU A 14 1.40 -7.53 8.59
N TYR A 15 1.55 -7.05 9.82
CA TYR A 15 1.70 -5.61 10.06
C TYR A 15 3.10 -5.12 9.72
N ALA A 16 4.12 -5.98 9.82
CA ALA A 16 5.49 -5.61 9.49
C ALA A 16 5.64 -5.40 7.98
N ASP A 17 5.03 -6.23 7.14
CA ASP A 17 4.99 -6.02 5.69
C ASP A 17 4.27 -4.72 5.30
N GLU A 18 3.15 -4.39 5.95
CA GLU A 18 2.47 -3.10 5.72
C GLU A 18 3.32 -1.90 6.11
N ILE A 19 3.99 -1.96 7.27
CA ILE A 19 4.87 -0.89 7.74
C ILE A 19 6.07 -0.72 6.80
N VAL A 20 6.67 -1.83 6.33
CA VAL A 20 7.75 -1.79 5.35
C VAL A 20 7.26 -1.18 4.03
N CYS A 21 6.10 -1.59 3.53
CA CYS A 21 5.49 -1.02 2.32
C CYS A 21 5.19 0.47 2.49
N LEU A 22 4.70 0.89 3.66
CA LEU A 22 4.40 2.29 3.99
C LEU A 22 5.67 3.15 4.02
N ILE A 23 6.74 2.66 4.66
CA ILE A 23 8.03 3.37 4.71
C ILE A 23 8.57 3.50 3.27
N VAL A 24 8.56 2.43 2.49
CA VAL A 24 9.03 2.46 1.09
C VAL A 24 8.16 3.39 0.24
N ALA A 25 6.84 3.41 0.42
CA ALA A 25 5.93 4.31 -0.28
C ALA A 25 6.20 5.80 0.01
N ILE A 26 6.71 6.14 1.20
CA ILE A 26 7.04 7.53 1.54
C ILE A 26 8.31 8.00 0.81
N PHE A 27 9.31 7.14 0.67
CA PHE A 27 10.57 7.46 -0.03
C PHE A 27 10.48 7.29 -1.54
N ILE A 28 9.74 6.30 -2.03
CA ILE A 28 9.58 6.00 -3.44
C ILE A 28 8.13 5.50 -3.63
N PRO A 29 7.16 6.40 -3.85
CA PRO A 29 5.74 6.05 -3.92
C PRO A 29 5.42 4.88 -4.87
N PRO A 30 5.95 4.87 -6.12
CA PRO A 30 5.69 3.78 -7.06
C PRO A 30 6.23 2.43 -6.56
N LEU A 31 7.32 2.43 -5.79
CA LEU A 31 7.96 1.21 -5.29
C LEU A 31 7.19 0.62 -4.11
N GLY A 32 6.59 1.46 -3.27
CA GLY A 32 5.74 1.03 -2.15
C GLY A 32 4.45 0.38 -2.65
N VAL A 33 3.80 0.99 -3.64
CA VAL A 33 2.61 0.40 -4.29
C VAL A 33 2.97 -0.88 -5.03
N PHE A 34 4.13 -0.95 -5.68
CA PHE A 34 4.62 -2.16 -6.32
C PHE A 34 4.87 -3.30 -5.32
N LEU A 35 5.42 -3.02 -4.12
CA LEU A 35 5.56 -4.07 -3.11
C LEU A 35 4.21 -4.52 -2.52
N PHE A 36 3.27 -3.59 -2.39
CA PHE A 36 1.96 -3.87 -1.79
C PHE A 36 1.02 -4.63 -2.74
N GLU A 37 0.96 -4.24 -4.02
CA GLU A 37 0.04 -4.85 -5.00
C GLU A 37 0.73 -5.55 -6.19
N GLY A 38 2.04 -5.43 -6.33
CA GLY A 38 2.78 -5.90 -7.51
C GLY A 38 2.66 -4.97 -8.73
N LEU A 39 2.80 -5.53 -9.93
CA LEU A 39 2.56 -4.82 -11.20
C LEU A 39 1.05 -4.73 -11.49
N SER A 40 0.34 -3.95 -10.68
CA SER A 40 -1.09 -3.70 -10.85
C SER A 40 -1.35 -2.41 -11.68
N THR A 41 -2.59 -2.19 -12.07
CA THR A 41 -3.01 -0.91 -12.68
C THR A 41 -2.73 0.28 -11.75
N ASN A 42 -2.80 0.08 -10.43
CA ASN A 42 -2.51 1.14 -9.46
C ASN A 42 -1.03 1.55 -9.48
N PHE A 43 -0.10 0.61 -9.70
CA PHE A 43 1.31 0.96 -9.93
C PHE A 43 1.49 1.89 -11.13
N TRP A 44 0.81 1.61 -12.26
CA TRP A 44 0.88 2.45 -13.45
C TRP A 44 0.22 3.80 -13.26
N ILE A 45 -0.90 3.85 -12.52
CA ILE A 45 -1.55 5.11 -12.15
C ILE A 45 -0.62 5.93 -11.26
N ASP A 46 -0.02 5.32 -10.24
CA ASP A 46 0.88 6.00 -9.31
C ASP A 46 2.15 6.50 -10.01
N LEU A 47 2.71 5.70 -10.93
CA LEU A 47 3.84 6.09 -11.77
C LEU A 47 3.49 7.28 -12.67
N LEU A 48 2.34 7.23 -13.34
CA LEU A 48 1.86 8.34 -14.18
C LEU A 48 1.58 9.59 -13.35
N LEU A 49 0.99 9.42 -12.17
CA LEU A 49 0.67 10.51 -11.25
C LEU A 49 1.93 11.15 -10.69
N THR A 50 2.97 10.37 -10.41
CA THR A 50 4.28 10.88 -9.96
C THR A 50 4.99 11.68 -11.06
N ILE A 51 4.78 11.34 -12.34
CA ILE A 51 5.31 12.07 -13.51
C ILE A 51 4.51 13.35 -13.79
N LEU A 52 3.18 13.33 -13.61
CA LEU A 52 2.27 14.43 -13.93
C LEU A 52 2.10 15.44 -12.77
N LEU A 53 2.02 14.95 -11.54
CA LEU A 53 1.97 15.71 -10.29
C LEU A 53 3.16 15.27 -9.41
N PRO A 54 4.24 16.04 -9.33
CA PRO A 54 5.48 15.61 -8.66
C PRO A 54 5.21 15.20 -7.21
N TRP A 55 5.79 14.05 -6.79
CA TRP A 55 5.86 13.43 -5.46
C TRP A 55 4.60 13.43 -4.57
N ILE A 56 4.01 14.58 -4.30
CA ILE A 56 2.79 14.77 -3.49
C ILE A 56 1.59 14.05 -4.11
N GLY A 57 1.44 14.08 -5.43
CA GLY A 57 0.37 13.36 -6.13
C GLY A 57 0.47 11.86 -5.90
N GLY A 58 1.64 11.28 -6.19
CA GLY A 58 1.90 9.86 -5.99
C GLY A 58 1.83 9.43 -4.52
N LEU A 59 2.36 10.24 -3.60
CA LEU A 59 2.32 9.93 -2.17
C LEU A 59 0.89 9.76 -1.62
N ILE A 60 -0.03 10.66 -1.99
CA ILE A 60 -1.43 10.57 -1.54
C ILE A 60 -2.11 9.33 -2.11
N PHE A 61 -1.85 9.02 -3.39
CA PHE A 61 -2.42 7.84 -4.03
C PHE A 61 -1.88 6.54 -3.44
N ALA A 62 -0.56 6.45 -3.22
CA ALA A 62 0.06 5.31 -2.55
C ALA A 62 -0.49 5.10 -1.14
N LEU A 63 -0.65 6.17 -0.35
CA LEU A 63 -1.28 6.09 0.98
C LEU A 63 -2.74 5.65 0.90
N TYR A 64 -3.51 6.15 -0.07
CA TYR A 64 -4.90 5.72 -0.27
C TYR A 64 -4.98 4.23 -0.61
N ILE A 65 -4.05 3.71 -1.42
CA ILE A 65 -3.98 2.28 -1.77
C ILE A 65 -3.57 1.42 -0.58
N ILE A 66 -2.65 1.88 0.27
CA ILE A 66 -2.20 1.10 1.44
C ILE A 66 -3.23 1.14 2.58
N LEU A 67 -3.98 2.24 2.75
CA LEU A 67 -4.98 2.40 3.82
C LEU A 67 -6.38 1.88 3.47
N ARG A 68 -6.66 1.56 2.19
CA ARG A 68 -7.98 1.02 1.79
C ARG A 68 -8.18 -0.42 2.25
#